data_AF-A0A3M7J9U0-F1
#
_entry.id   AF-A0A3M7J9U0-F1
#
_cell.length_a   1.000
_cell.length_b   1.000
_cell.length_c   1.000
_cell.angle_alpha   90.00
_cell.angle_beta   90.00
_cell.angle_gamma   90.00
#
_symmetry.space_group_name_H-M   'P 1'
#
loop_
_entity.id
_entity.type
_entity.pdbx_description
1 polymer ?
#
loop_
_entity_poly.entity_id
_entity_poly.type
_entity_poly.pdbx_seq_one_letter_code
_entity_poly.pdbx_strand_id
1 'polypeptide(L)'
;MTGENVMEDLVNTYHDLNASIVDDLDEEPSPLDFMRYVARNRPFVVRQAATEWKAYNEWDADYLKQRMEIEEVKVAITPHGNADAVVSLEDGRPVFVEPYERNEEFPDFLTYVQKSSSKGKEDTANVKYAQTQNDNLRNEYSNLYGDVPKDIPWARIALQQNADAVNLWVGNDRSVTSLHKDNYENIYVQLRGQKHFVLLPPVEMPCVNETPLARGRYVPGSSAGAGEEERLEVKVEEGDGEDAVPVAIWDPDLPEEKATPSSHLAKPLRVTLNEGDMLYLPAMWYHKVSQTAGEEGFVCAVNYWYDMDFSGPFWSQNNFIREVYNKARKQPDYPDLEISIEKD
;
A
#
# COMPACT_ATOMS: atom_id res chain seq x y z
N MET A 1 25.09 22.39 14.82
CA MET A 1 23.70 21.88 14.73
C MET A 1 23.69 20.97 13.52
N THR A 2 23.90 19.67 13.74
CA THR A 2 23.93 18.66 12.68
C THR A 2 22.51 18.50 12.10
N GLY A 3 22.39 18.22 10.79
CA GLY A 3 21.10 18.15 10.10
C GLY A 3 20.13 17.09 10.65
N GLU A 4 20.63 16.11 11.42
CA GLU A 4 19.83 15.11 12.14
C GLU A 4 18.86 15.77 13.13
N ASN A 5 19.31 16.79 13.87
CA ASN A 5 18.50 17.46 14.87
C ASN A 5 17.26 18.15 14.28
N VAL A 6 17.34 18.65 13.03
CA VAL A 6 16.23 19.36 12.37
C VAL A 6 15.13 18.40 11.88
N MET A 7 15.51 17.20 11.43
CA MET A 7 14.54 16.19 10.99
C MET A 7 13.80 15.59 12.20
N GLU A 8 14.53 15.35 13.29
CA GLU A 8 13.91 14.92 14.54
C GLU A 8 12.94 15.98 15.09
N ASP A 9 13.35 17.25 15.12
CA ASP A 9 12.49 18.36 15.54
C ASP A 9 11.22 18.48 14.69
N LEU A 10 11.33 18.28 13.36
CA LEU A 10 10.19 18.29 12.45
C LEU A 10 9.18 17.19 12.80
N VAL A 11 9.64 15.95 12.97
CA VAL A 11 8.79 14.80 13.31
C VAL A 11 8.17 14.96 14.69
N ASN A 12 8.97 15.36 15.69
CA ASN A 12 8.48 15.60 17.05
C ASN A 12 7.45 16.73 17.10
N THR A 13 7.69 17.86 16.43
CA THR A 13 6.73 18.97 16.38
C THR A 13 5.41 18.54 15.73
N TYR A 14 5.45 17.71 14.69
CA TYR A 14 4.23 17.16 14.11
C TYR A 14 3.47 16.31 15.14
N HIS A 15 4.15 15.42 15.86
CA HIS A 15 3.53 14.55 16.84
C HIS A 15 3.03 15.27 18.11
N ASP A 16 3.63 16.39 18.48
CA ASP A 16 3.18 17.20 19.61
C ASP A 16 1.85 17.90 19.31
N LEU A 17 1.56 18.14 18.02
CA LEU A 17 0.36 18.85 17.56
C LEU A 17 -0.71 17.93 16.95
N ASN A 18 -0.35 16.69 16.60
CA ASN A 18 -1.24 15.74 15.94
C ASN A 18 -1.29 14.42 16.71
N ALA A 19 -2.50 14.03 17.11
CA ALA A 19 -2.70 12.78 17.83
C ALA A 19 -2.38 11.56 16.95
N SER A 20 -1.76 10.55 17.54
CA SER A 20 -1.47 9.27 16.90
C SER A 20 -2.68 8.32 16.91
N ILE A 21 -3.84 8.83 16.51
CA ILE A 21 -5.10 8.08 16.34
C ILE A 21 -5.77 8.49 15.03
N VAL A 22 -6.66 7.63 14.53
CA VAL A 22 -7.54 7.92 13.39
C VAL A 22 -8.94 8.21 13.92
N ASP A 23 -9.60 9.22 13.36
CA ASP A 23 -10.97 9.57 13.77
C ASP A 23 -11.95 8.54 13.19
N ASP A 24 -12.86 8.04 14.03
CA ASP A 24 -14.00 7.22 13.62
C ASP A 24 -15.24 8.12 13.50
N LEU A 25 -15.88 8.09 12.32
CA LEU A 25 -17.11 8.82 12.01
C LEU A 25 -18.28 7.83 11.93
N ASP A 26 -19.39 8.20 12.56
CA ASP A 26 -20.63 7.42 12.53
C ASP A 26 -21.46 7.67 11.25
N GLU A 27 -21.15 8.73 10.50
CA GLU A 27 -21.82 9.09 9.25
C GLU A 27 -20.84 9.70 8.23
N GLU A 28 -21.22 9.68 6.95
CA GLU A 28 -20.41 10.27 5.88
C GLU A 28 -20.22 11.79 6.10
N PRO A 29 -19.01 12.33 5.90
CA PRO A 29 -18.77 13.76 6.08
C PRO A 29 -19.45 14.59 4.99
N SER A 30 -19.80 15.84 5.31
CA SER A 30 -20.12 16.82 4.28
C SER A 30 -18.87 17.12 3.43
N PRO A 31 -19.02 17.60 2.17
CA PRO A 31 -17.86 18.01 1.36
C PRO A 31 -16.94 19.02 2.07
N LEU A 32 -17.52 19.93 2.87
CA LEU A 32 -16.74 20.91 3.62
C LEU A 32 -15.96 20.26 4.78
N ASP A 33 -16.58 19.33 5.50
CA ASP A 33 -15.90 18.62 6.57
C ASP A 33 -14.78 17.73 6.03
N PHE A 34 -15.04 17.04 4.91
CA PHE A 34 -14.01 16.29 4.20
C PHE A 34 -12.83 17.19 3.79
N MET A 35 -13.09 18.36 3.21
CA MET A 35 -12.01 19.30 2.85
C MET A 35 -11.16 19.75 4.04
N ARG A 36 -11.70 19.75 5.27
CA ARG A 36 -10.90 20.05 6.47
C ARG A 36 -9.91 18.93 6.78
N TYR A 37 -10.26 17.67 6.51
CA TYR A 37 -9.34 16.53 6.63
C TYR A 37 -8.30 16.54 5.52
N VAL A 38 -8.69 16.82 4.27
CA VAL A 38 -7.77 17.00 3.13
C VAL A 38 -6.74 18.10 3.44
N ALA A 39 -7.20 19.27 3.88
CA ALA A 39 -6.34 20.41 4.21
C ALA A 39 -5.36 20.13 5.38
N ARG A 40 -5.73 19.22 6.30
CA ARG A 40 -4.85 18.77 7.39
C ARG A 40 -4.02 17.55 7.01
N ASN A 41 -4.31 16.93 5.86
CA ASN A 41 -3.75 15.66 5.41
C ASN A 41 -3.86 14.57 6.51
N ARG A 42 -5.08 14.34 7.01
CA ARG A 42 -5.37 13.42 8.13
C ARG A 42 -6.39 12.34 7.74
N PRO A 43 -6.14 11.06 8.02
CA PRO A 43 -7.08 9.98 7.73
C PRO A 43 -8.26 9.97 8.71
N PHE A 44 -9.37 9.38 8.28
CA PHE A 44 -10.51 9.01 9.12
C PHE A 44 -11.19 7.75 8.57
N VAL A 45 -11.95 7.06 9.42
CA VAL A 45 -12.80 5.94 9.00
C VAL A 45 -14.26 6.32 9.20
N VAL A 46 -15.10 6.07 8.20
CA VAL A 46 -16.56 6.06 8.35
C VAL A 46 -16.98 4.62 8.58
N ARG A 47 -17.56 4.35 9.75
CA ARG A 47 -17.98 2.99 10.11
C ARG A 47 -19.29 2.66 9.40
N GLN A 48 -19.38 1.44 8.86
CA GLN A 48 -20.59 0.93 8.21
C GLN A 48 -21.12 1.81 7.04
N ALA A 49 -20.25 2.59 6.38
CA ALA A 49 -20.63 3.49 5.30
C ALA A 49 -21.22 2.78 4.06
N ALA A 50 -20.78 1.55 3.79
CA ALA A 50 -21.17 0.82 2.59
C ALA A 50 -22.34 -0.16 2.79
N THR A 51 -23.03 -0.16 3.95
CA THR A 51 -24.08 -1.15 4.25
C THR A 51 -25.29 -1.08 3.30
N GLU A 52 -25.52 0.08 2.68
CA GLU A 52 -26.58 0.26 1.68
C GLU A 52 -26.14 -0.08 0.25
N TRP A 53 -24.87 -0.41 0.03
CA TRP A 53 -24.36 -0.73 -1.29
C TRP A 53 -24.87 -2.12 -1.71
N LYS A 54 -25.21 -2.27 -2.99
CA LYS A 54 -25.57 -3.58 -3.54
C LYS A 54 -24.41 -4.56 -3.37
N ALA A 55 -23.18 -4.11 -3.62
CA ALA A 55 -21.98 -4.92 -3.41
C ALA A 55 -21.84 -5.46 -1.98
N TYR A 56 -22.11 -4.65 -0.95
CA TYR A 56 -22.07 -5.12 0.44
C TYR A 56 -23.09 -6.23 0.68
N ASN A 57 -24.30 -6.10 0.14
CA ASN A 57 -25.39 -7.04 0.39
C ASN A 57 -25.33 -8.31 -0.48
N GLU A 58 -24.76 -8.24 -1.68
CA GLU A 58 -24.84 -9.34 -2.67
C GLU A 58 -23.50 -10.02 -3.01
N TRP A 59 -22.33 -9.41 -2.76
CA TRP A 59 -21.05 -10.00 -3.19
C TRP A 59 -20.54 -11.14 -2.30
N ASP A 60 -21.23 -12.28 -2.33
CA ASP A 60 -20.67 -13.56 -1.88
C ASP A 60 -19.88 -14.27 -3.00
N ALA A 61 -19.23 -15.40 -2.68
CA ALA A 61 -18.44 -16.14 -3.64
C ALA A 61 -19.27 -16.61 -4.86
N ASP A 62 -20.50 -17.05 -4.63
CA ASP A 62 -21.35 -17.61 -5.69
C ASP A 62 -21.83 -16.52 -6.64
N TYR A 63 -22.25 -15.38 -6.11
CA TYR A 63 -22.62 -14.19 -6.88
C TYR A 63 -21.45 -13.72 -7.75
N LEU A 64 -20.26 -13.57 -7.16
CA LEU A 64 -19.09 -13.10 -7.91
C LEU A 64 -18.71 -14.07 -9.03
N LYS A 65 -18.70 -15.39 -8.76
CA LYS A 65 -18.42 -16.42 -9.78
C LYS A 65 -19.46 -16.41 -10.90
N GLN A 66 -20.74 -16.25 -10.55
CA GLN A 66 -21.81 -16.21 -11.55
C GLN A 66 -21.74 -14.95 -12.42
N ARG A 67 -21.48 -13.78 -11.82
CA ARG A 67 -21.41 -12.50 -12.55
C ARG A 67 -20.16 -12.39 -13.45
N MET A 68 -19.12 -13.14 -13.13
CA MET A 68 -17.83 -13.14 -13.84
C MET A 68 -17.53 -14.51 -14.50
N GLU A 69 -18.54 -15.33 -14.78
CA GLU A 69 -18.40 -16.74 -15.18
C GLU A 69 -17.49 -16.96 -16.39
N ILE A 70 -17.50 -16.03 -17.35
CA ILE A 70 -16.74 -16.13 -18.61
C ILE A 70 -15.61 -15.09 -18.72
N GLU A 71 -15.36 -14.34 -17.65
CA GLU A 71 -14.40 -13.25 -17.66
C GLU A 71 -13.02 -13.74 -17.20
N GLU A 72 -11.99 -13.32 -17.91
CA GLU A 72 -10.60 -13.49 -17.48
C GLU A 72 -10.11 -12.24 -16.76
N VAL A 73 -9.34 -12.43 -15.70
CA VAL A 73 -8.80 -11.35 -14.88
C VAL A 73 -7.30 -11.48 -14.72
N LYS A 74 -6.61 -10.35 -14.65
CA LYS A 74 -5.17 -10.34 -14.49
C LYS A 74 -4.82 -10.53 -13.02
N VAL A 75 -4.16 -11.66 -12.73
CA VAL A 75 -3.83 -12.10 -11.37
C VAL A 75 -2.33 -11.94 -11.12
N ALA A 76 -1.98 -11.26 -10.03
CA ALA A 76 -0.63 -11.21 -9.49
C ALA A 76 -0.35 -12.48 -8.68
N ILE A 77 0.79 -13.11 -8.94
CA ILE A 77 1.23 -14.37 -8.34
C ILE A 77 2.61 -14.18 -7.72
N THR A 78 2.74 -14.53 -6.45
CA THR A 78 3.99 -14.45 -5.69
C THR A 78 4.18 -15.66 -4.80
N PRO A 79 5.41 -16.05 -4.43
CA PRO A 79 5.63 -17.18 -3.53
C PRO A 79 5.09 -16.96 -2.10
N HIS A 80 5.17 -15.73 -1.59
CA HIS A 80 4.90 -15.42 -0.18
C HIS A 80 3.80 -14.36 0.02
N GLY A 81 3.12 -13.94 -1.04
CA GLY A 81 2.07 -12.91 -0.96
C GLY A 81 2.60 -11.48 -0.89
N ASN A 82 3.88 -11.29 -1.15
CA ASN A 82 4.61 -10.03 -1.09
C ASN A 82 4.76 -9.44 -2.51
N ALA A 83 3.66 -8.99 -3.10
CA ALA A 83 3.72 -8.27 -4.37
C ALA A 83 4.32 -6.87 -4.17
N ASP A 84 5.10 -6.42 -5.16
CA ASP A 84 5.70 -5.08 -5.19
C ASP A 84 6.51 -4.80 -3.91
N ALA A 85 7.34 -5.76 -3.51
CA ALA A 85 8.02 -5.79 -2.23
C ALA A 85 9.54 -5.97 -2.36
N VAL A 86 10.26 -5.67 -1.28
CA VAL A 86 11.71 -5.88 -1.21
C VAL A 86 12.01 -7.34 -0.94
N VAL A 87 12.78 -7.96 -1.82
CA VAL A 87 13.27 -9.35 -1.70
C VAL A 87 14.80 -9.33 -1.60
N SER A 88 15.34 -10.09 -0.66
CA SER A 88 16.78 -10.34 -0.58
C SER A 88 17.15 -11.51 -1.51
N LEU A 89 18.07 -11.27 -2.45
CA LEU A 89 18.64 -12.32 -3.27
C LEU A 89 19.54 -13.26 -2.45
N GLU A 90 19.98 -14.37 -3.03
CA GLU A 90 20.88 -15.34 -2.38
C GLU A 90 22.22 -14.71 -1.92
N ASP A 91 22.68 -13.67 -2.60
CA ASP A 91 23.88 -12.90 -2.24
C ASP A 91 23.63 -11.80 -1.18
N GLY A 92 22.40 -11.71 -0.67
CA GLY A 92 21.97 -10.74 0.35
C GLY A 92 21.57 -9.38 -0.20
N ARG A 93 21.72 -9.11 -1.50
CA ARG A 93 21.34 -7.80 -2.07
C ARG A 93 19.81 -7.63 -2.07
N PRO A 94 19.28 -6.47 -1.62
CA PRO A 94 17.86 -6.17 -1.72
C PRO A 94 17.49 -5.72 -3.14
N VAL A 95 16.36 -6.21 -3.65
CA VAL A 95 15.77 -5.86 -4.95
C VAL A 95 14.29 -5.59 -4.76
N PHE A 96 13.74 -4.60 -5.47
CA PHE A 96 12.30 -4.38 -5.55
C PHE A 96 11.71 -5.33 -6.59
N VAL A 97 10.86 -6.27 -6.17
CA VAL A 97 10.37 -7.35 -7.02
C VAL A 97 8.87 -7.22 -7.27
N GLU A 98 8.53 -7.09 -8.54
CA GLU A 98 7.15 -7.11 -9.05
C GLU A 98 6.62 -8.55 -9.15
N PRO A 99 5.29 -8.74 -9.02
CA PRO A 99 4.69 -10.06 -9.14
C PRO A 99 4.82 -10.65 -10.55
N TYR A 100 4.70 -11.98 -10.63
CA TYR A 100 4.39 -12.66 -11.88
C TYR A 100 2.92 -12.42 -12.17
N GLU A 101 2.56 -12.00 -13.38
CA GLU A 101 1.17 -11.74 -13.74
C GLU A 101 0.72 -12.60 -14.90
N ARG A 102 -0.51 -13.12 -14.82
CA ARG A 102 -1.17 -13.80 -15.93
C ARG A 102 -2.68 -13.65 -15.85
N ASN A 103 -3.36 -13.87 -16.97
CA ASN A 103 -4.81 -13.94 -16.98
C ASN A 103 -5.26 -15.31 -16.49
N GLU A 104 -6.31 -15.33 -15.67
CA GLU A 104 -7.01 -16.55 -15.23
C GLU A 104 -8.52 -16.33 -15.31
N GLU A 105 -9.28 -17.40 -15.55
CA GLU A 105 -10.74 -17.35 -15.42
C GLU A 105 -11.10 -16.99 -13.97
N PHE A 106 -11.97 -15.97 -13.80
CA PHE A 106 -12.30 -15.46 -12.47
C PHE A 106 -12.83 -16.53 -11.51
N PRO A 107 -13.71 -17.48 -11.93
CA PRO A 107 -14.22 -18.50 -11.02
C PRO A 107 -13.14 -19.44 -10.46
N ASP A 108 -12.16 -19.79 -11.30
CA ASP A 108 -11.03 -20.64 -10.93
C ASP A 108 -10.06 -19.90 -9.99
N PHE A 109 -9.76 -18.64 -10.31
CA PHE A 109 -9.00 -17.75 -9.45
C PHE A 109 -9.63 -17.64 -8.05
N LEU A 110 -10.92 -17.31 -7.95
CA LEU A 110 -11.58 -17.12 -6.66
C LEU A 110 -11.64 -18.44 -5.88
N THR A 111 -11.88 -19.56 -6.56
CA THR A 111 -11.84 -20.90 -5.94
C THR A 111 -10.45 -21.23 -5.41
N TYR A 112 -9.37 -20.83 -6.09
CA TYR A 112 -8.01 -20.98 -5.59
C TYR A 112 -7.78 -20.15 -4.33
N VAL A 113 -8.18 -18.87 -4.34
CA VAL A 113 -8.07 -17.96 -3.19
C VAL A 113 -8.75 -18.57 -1.97
N GLN A 114 -10.01 -19.01 -2.09
CA GLN A 114 -10.76 -19.63 -0.99
C GLN A 114 -10.07 -20.86 -0.39
N LYS A 115 -9.52 -21.74 -1.23
CA LYS A 115 -8.80 -22.93 -0.77
C LYS A 115 -7.50 -22.57 -0.06
N SER A 116 -6.76 -21.60 -0.57
CA SER A 116 -5.48 -21.19 0.00
C SER A 116 -5.62 -20.46 1.34
N SER A 117 -6.70 -19.70 1.56
CA SER A 117 -6.99 -19.06 2.87
C SER A 117 -7.17 -20.09 4.00
N SER A 118 -7.67 -21.29 3.68
CA SER A 118 -7.87 -22.36 4.68
C SER A 118 -6.57 -23.03 5.14
N LYS A 119 -5.44 -22.75 4.49
CA LYS A 119 -4.14 -23.35 4.76
C LYS A 119 -3.23 -22.29 5.39
N GLY A 120 -2.75 -22.55 6.61
CA GLY A 120 -1.93 -21.60 7.37
C GLY A 120 -0.59 -21.26 6.70
N LYS A 121 0.22 -20.43 7.38
CA LYS A 121 1.50 -19.87 6.87
C LYS A 121 2.57 -20.90 6.42
N GLU A 122 2.40 -22.18 6.70
CA GLU A 122 3.30 -23.26 6.27
C GLU A 122 3.02 -23.76 4.84
N ASP A 123 1.99 -23.22 4.18
CA ASP A 123 1.67 -23.57 2.80
C ASP A 123 2.74 -23.03 1.84
N THR A 124 3.31 -23.94 1.03
CA THR A 124 4.30 -23.61 0.01
C THR A 124 3.66 -23.14 -1.30
N ALA A 125 2.32 -23.18 -1.38
CA ALA A 125 1.59 -22.72 -2.54
C ALA A 125 1.80 -21.22 -2.79
N ASN A 126 1.80 -20.86 -4.07
CA ASN A 126 1.85 -19.46 -4.48
C ASN A 126 0.62 -18.71 -3.96
N VAL A 127 0.80 -17.43 -3.71
CA VAL A 127 -0.28 -16.51 -3.32
C VAL A 127 -0.75 -15.78 -4.56
N LYS A 128 -2.07 -15.79 -4.78
CA LYS A 128 -2.73 -15.07 -5.86
C LYS A 128 -3.47 -13.86 -5.34
N TYR A 129 -3.34 -12.73 -6.03
CA TYR A 129 -3.99 -11.48 -5.67
C TYR A 129 -4.44 -10.72 -6.92
N ALA A 130 -5.71 -10.32 -6.99
CA ALA A 130 -6.23 -9.44 -8.02
C ALA A 130 -6.01 -7.98 -7.58
N GLN A 131 -5.03 -7.30 -8.20
CA GLN A 131 -4.53 -6.01 -7.73
C GLN A 131 -4.01 -5.07 -8.83
N THR A 132 -4.54 -5.13 -10.05
CA THR A 132 -3.98 -4.38 -11.20
C THR A 132 -4.03 -2.85 -11.08
N GLN A 133 -4.89 -2.29 -10.23
CA GLN A 133 -4.89 -0.87 -9.83
C GLN A 133 -5.02 0.18 -10.95
N ASN A 134 -5.35 -0.25 -12.17
CA ASN A 134 -5.45 0.60 -13.36
C ASN A 134 -6.91 0.75 -13.79
N ASP A 135 -7.72 1.26 -12.87
CA ASP A 135 -9.16 1.40 -13.08
C ASP A 135 -9.85 0.07 -13.40
N ASN A 136 -9.40 -0.99 -12.72
CA ASN A 136 -9.75 -2.35 -13.13
C ASN A 136 -11.25 -2.65 -12.94
N LEU A 137 -11.97 -2.01 -12.01
CA LEU A 137 -13.39 -2.30 -11.79
C LEU A 137 -14.25 -1.82 -12.96
N ARG A 138 -13.91 -0.68 -13.57
CA ARG A 138 -14.62 -0.18 -14.76
C ARG A 138 -14.27 -0.96 -16.04
N ASN A 139 -13.13 -1.64 -16.05
CA ASN A 139 -12.60 -2.32 -17.25
C ASN A 139 -12.66 -3.86 -17.11
N GLU A 140 -11.77 -4.45 -16.31
CA GLU A 140 -11.65 -5.91 -16.09
C GLU A 140 -12.86 -6.51 -15.37
N TYR A 141 -13.51 -5.78 -14.46
CA TYR A 141 -14.64 -6.26 -13.66
C TYR A 141 -15.95 -5.51 -13.94
N SER A 142 -16.13 -5.05 -15.18
CA SER A 142 -17.25 -4.15 -15.56
C SER A 142 -18.64 -4.71 -15.24
N ASN A 143 -18.82 -6.04 -15.22
CA ASN A 143 -20.07 -6.70 -14.83
C ASN A 143 -20.47 -6.49 -13.34
N LEU A 144 -19.49 -6.11 -12.50
CA LEU A 144 -19.67 -5.82 -11.08
C LEU A 144 -19.77 -4.32 -10.80
N TYR A 145 -19.29 -3.45 -11.70
CA TYR A 145 -19.24 -2.00 -11.48
C TYR A 145 -20.62 -1.37 -11.19
N GLY A 146 -21.70 -1.95 -11.71
CA GLY A 146 -23.07 -1.49 -11.44
C GLY A 146 -23.54 -1.68 -10.00
N ASP A 147 -22.81 -2.46 -9.19
CA ASP A 147 -23.17 -2.79 -7.81
C ASP A 147 -22.54 -1.85 -6.77
N VAL A 148 -21.67 -0.94 -7.21
CA VAL A 148 -21.03 0.09 -6.39
C VAL A 148 -21.38 1.49 -6.88
N PRO A 149 -21.25 2.54 -6.05
CA PRO A 149 -21.35 3.91 -6.52
C PRO A 149 -20.33 4.19 -7.63
N LYS A 150 -20.73 4.98 -8.63
CA LYS A 150 -19.81 5.41 -9.69
C LYS A 150 -18.70 6.34 -9.19
N ASP A 151 -18.97 7.02 -8.07
CA ASP A 151 -18.11 7.99 -7.43
C ASP A 151 -18.60 8.19 -5.98
N ILE A 152 -17.76 8.74 -5.11
CA ILE A 152 -18.11 9.09 -3.73
C ILE A 152 -18.56 10.56 -3.69
N PRO A 153 -19.86 10.85 -3.50
CA PRO A 153 -20.40 12.20 -3.74
C PRO A 153 -19.71 13.30 -2.96
N TRP A 154 -19.42 13.08 -1.67
CA TRP A 154 -18.79 14.09 -0.83
C TRP A 154 -17.34 14.37 -1.24
N ALA A 155 -16.59 13.34 -1.67
CA ALA A 155 -15.22 13.48 -2.15
C ALA A 155 -15.18 14.20 -3.50
N ARG A 156 -15.99 13.76 -4.45
CA ARG A 156 -16.12 14.37 -5.79
C ARG A 156 -16.45 15.87 -5.74
N ILE A 157 -17.41 16.24 -4.87
CA ILE A 157 -17.83 17.64 -4.72
C ILE A 157 -16.74 18.48 -4.06
N ALA A 158 -16.10 17.95 -3.01
CA ALA A 158 -15.03 18.61 -2.28
C ALA A 158 -13.80 18.87 -3.15
N LEU A 159 -13.31 17.83 -3.81
CA LEU A 159 -12.11 17.86 -4.65
C LEU A 159 -12.37 18.45 -6.04
N GLN A 160 -13.65 18.64 -6.41
CA GLN A 160 -14.09 19.12 -7.73
C GLN A 160 -13.57 18.29 -8.92
N GLN A 161 -13.40 16.99 -8.70
CA GLN A 161 -12.94 16.03 -9.71
C GLN A 161 -13.65 14.69 -9.52
N ASN A 162 -13.72 13.89 -10.57
CA ASN A 162 -14.21 12.51 -10.48
C ASN A 162 -13.06 11.59 -10.08
N ALA A 163 -13.38 10.37 -9.66
CA ALA A 163 -12.37 9.35 -9.44
C ALA A 163 -11.66 9.00 -10.77
N ASP A 164 -10.33 9.11 -10.77
CA ASP A 164 -9.46 8.74 -11.90
C ASP A 164 -9.44 7.24 -12.10
N ALA A 165 -9.46 6.48 -11.01
CA ALA A 165 -9.54 5.02 -10.99
C ALA A 165 -10.53 4.52 -9.93
N VAL A 166 -11.28 3.48 -10.29
CA VAL A 166 -12.05 2.67 -9.33
C VAL A 166 -11.51 1.25 -9.42
N ASN A 167 -10.91 0.76 -8.33
CA ASN A 167 -10.25 -0.53 -8.33
C ASN A 167 -10.94 -1.53 -7.40
N LEU A 168 -11.02 -2.77 -7.87
CA LEU A 168 -11.38 -3.95 -7.10
C LEU A 168 -10.11 -4.67 -6.65
N TRP A 169 -10.17 -5.17 -5.43
CA TRP A 169 -9.11 -5.97 -4.81
C TRP A 169 -9.68 -7.28 -4.31
N VAL A 170 -9.11 -8.41 -4.73
CA VAL A 170 -9.55 -9.75 -4.27
C VAL A 170 -8.34 -10.61 -3.92
N GLY A 171 -8.25 -11.09 -2.69
CA GLY A 171 -7.11 -11.87 -2.19
C GLY A 171 -7.40 -12.73 -0.97
N ASN A 172 -6.33 -13.23 -0.33
CA ASN A 172 -6.39 -14.05 0.89
C ASN A 172 -5.53 -13.46 2.03
N ASP A 173 -5.54 -14.11 3.19
CA ASP A 173 -4.78 -13.72 4.39
C ASP A 173 -3.26 -13.57 4.17
N ARG A 174 -2.72 -14.22 3.13
CA ARG A 174 -1.30 -14.22 2.83
C ARG A 174 -0.88 -13.04 1.98
N SER A 175 -1.80 -12.34 1.30
CA SER A 175 -1.43 -11.20 0.46
C SER A 175 -1.18 -9.96 1.32
N VAL A 176 0.03 -9.40 1.20
CA VAL A 176 0.50 -8.23 1.94
C VAL A 176 1.11 -7.24 0.96
N THR A 177 0.65 -5.99 1.03
CA THR A 177 1.26 -4.87 0.33
C THR A 177 2.28 -4.22 1.25
N SER A 178 3.53 -4.12 0.82
CA SER A 178 4.61 -3.50 1.61
C SER A 178 4.36 -2.00 1.82
N LEU A 179 5.11 -1.42 2.75
CA LEU A 179 5.03 0.01 3.06
C LEU A 179 5.37 0.85 1.82
N HIS A 180 4.42 1.65 1.35
CA HIS A 180 4.56 2.53 0.18
C HIS A 180 3.64 3.74 0.34
N LYS A 181 3.66 4.68 -0.61
CA LYS A 181 2.76 5.84 -0.62
C LYS A 181 2.30 6.15 -2.04
N ASP A 182 1.11 6.70 -2.15
CA ASP A 182 0.50 7.11 -3.42
C ASP A 182 0.30 8.61 -3.49
N ASN A 183 0.20 9.15 -4.70
CA ASN A 183 -0.15 10.55 -4.95
C ASN A 183 -1.66 10.75 -5.12
N TYR A 184 -2.48 9.91 -4.49
CA TYR A 184 -3.93 9.93 -4.62
C TYR A 184 -4.61 10.16 -3.27
N GLU A 185 -5.67 10.96 -3.27
CA GLU A 185 -6.67 10.92 -2.21
C GLU A 185 -7.46 9.63 -2.37
N ASN A 186 -7.33 8.69 -1.43
CA ASN A 186 -7.83 7.33 -1.58
C ASN A 186 -9.02 7.07 -0.65
N ILE A 187 -10.18 6.76 -1.22
CA ILE A 187 -11.35 6.28 -0.46
C ILE A 187 -11.41 4.77 -0.59
N TYR A 188 -11.08 4.05 0.48
CA TYR A 188 -10.97 2.59 0.51
C TYR A 188 -12.14 1.96 1.25
N VAL A 189 -12.87 1.05 0.63
CA VAL A 189 -14.11 0.46 1.15
C VAL A 189 -13.97 -1.05 1.25
N GLN A 190 -14.19 -1.57 2.46
CA GLN A 190 -14.05 -2.98 2.76
C GLN A 190 -15.40 -3.71 2.59
N LEU A 191 -15.45 -4.77 1.76
CA LEU A 191 -16.70 -5.47 1.41
C LEU A 191 -16.78 -6.89 1.96
N ARG A 192 -15.68 -7.66 1.94
CA ARG A 192 -15.62 -9.03 2.50
C ARG A 192 -14.32 -9.29 3.23
N GLY A 193 -14.38 -9.85 4.43
CA GLY A 193 -13.25 -9.98 5.34
C GLY A 193 -12.82 -8.63 5.93
N GLN A 194 -11.56 -8.55 6.35
CA GLN A 194 -10.98 -7.37 6.98
C GLN A 194 -9.71 -6.91 6.26
N LYS A 195 -9.47 -5.60 6.31
CA LYS A 195 -8.19 -4.99 5.92
C LYS A 195 -7.54 -4.34 7.13
N HIS A 196 -6.23 -4.54 7.27
CA HIS A 196 -5.44 -3.95 8.34
C HIS A 196 -4.38 -3.03 7.74
N PHE A 197 -4.48 -1.76 8.06
CA PHE A 197 -3.56 -0.72 7.62
C PHE A 197 -2.62 -0.34 8.76
N VAL A 198 -1.34 -0.22 8.43
CA VAL A 198 -0.36 0.53 9.23
C VAL A 198 -0.02 1.79 8.46
N LEU A 199 -0.28 2.96 9.03
CA LEU A 199 -0.17 4.26 8.38
C LEU A 199 0.91 5.11 9.06
N LEU A 200 1.74 5.79 8.26
CA LEU A 200 2.67 6.80 8.72
C LEU A 200 2.45 8.09 7.91
N PRO A 201 2.36 9.26 8.55
CA PRO A 201 2.21 10.53 7.84
C PRO A 201 3.43 10.81 6.96
N PRO A 202 3.28 11.61 5.88
CA PRO A 202 4.39 11.93 4.97
C PRO A 202 5.63 12.53 5.66
N VAL A 203 5.41 13.26 6.77
CA VAL A 203 6.46 13.86 7.60
C VAL A 203 7.40 12.82 8.24
N GLU A 204 6.95 11.58 8.41
CA GLU A 204 7.76 10.47 8.91
C GLU A 204 8.64 9.81 7.82
N MET A 205 8.73 10.38 6.61
CA MET A 205 9.66 9.91 5.57
C MET A 205 11.11 9.64 6.06
N PRO A 206 11.71 10.45 6.98
CA PRO A 206 13.02 10.13 7.53
C PRO A 206 13.12 8.77 8.24
N CYS A 207 11.99 8.23 8.69
CA CYS A 207 11.87 6.99 9.46
C CYS A 207 11.81 5.73 8.58
N VAL A 208 11.36 5.84 7.32
CA VAL A 208 10.97 4.67 6.50
C VAL A 208 12.11 4.06 5.68
N ASN A 209 13.32 4.62 5.83
CA ASN A 209 14.52 4.21 5.11
C ASN A 209 14.35 4.11 3.59
N GLU A 210 13.81 5.15 2.96
CA GLU A 210 13.61 5.13 1.51
C GLU A 210 14.96 4.98 0.77
N THR A 211 15.10 3.88 0.02
CA THR A 211 16.36 3.46 -0.60
C THR A 211 16.12 3.17 -2.09
N PRO A 212 16.96 3.71 -3.01
CA PRO A 212 16.91 3.32 -4.41
C PRO A 212 17.33 1.85 -4.59
N LEU A 213 16.44 1.03 -5.13
CA LEU A 213 16.68 -0.39 -5.38
C LEU A 213 16.57 -0.72 -6.88
N ALA A 214 17.34 -1.72 -7.33
CA ALA A 214 17.15 -2.32 -8.64
C ALA A 214 15.77 -2.99 -8.71
N ARG A 215 15.21 -3.05 -9.92
CA ARG A 215 13.95 -3.73 -10.20
C ARG A 215 14.18 -5.20 -10.55
N GLY A 216 13.22 -6.03 -10.22
CA GLY A 216 13.13 -7.40 -10.67
C GLY A 216 11.67 -7.82 -10.75
N ARG A 217 11.45 -9.02 -11.29
CA ARG A 217 10.13 -9.60 -11.42
C ARG A 217 10.17 -11.09 -11.14
N TYR A 218 9.13 -11.61 -10.51
CA TYR A 218 8.94 -13.06 -10.43
C TYR A 218 8.64 -13.65 -11.81
N VAL A 219 9.33 -14.72 -12.17
CA VAL A 219 9.12 -15.48 -13.40
C VAL A 219 9.01 -16.98 -13.12
N PRO A 220 8.30 -17.75 -13.96
CA PRO A 220 8.32 -19.20 -13.88
C PRO A 220 9.73 -19.78 -14.00
N GLY A 221 10.10 -20.65 -13.04
CA GLY A 221 11.37 -21.37 -13.07
C GLY A 221 11.39 -22.45 -14.17
N SER A 222 12.59 -22.76 -14.68
CA SER A 222 12.79 -23.59 -15.88
C SER A 222 12.49 -25.10 -15.72
N SER A 223 11.96 -25.53 -14.58
CA SER A 223 11.86 -26.96 -14.20
C SER A 223 10.49 -27.43 -13.70
N ALA A 224 9.41 -26.65 -13.86
CA ALA A 224 8.07 -27.13 -13.52
C ALA A 224 7.63 -28.25 -14.48
N GLY A 225 7.55 -29.48 -13.97
CA GLY A 225 6.90 -30.60 -14.67
C GLY A 225 5.39 -30.34 -14.79
N ALA A 226 4.74 -30.91 -15.81
CA ALA A 226 3.30 -30.79 -16.00
C ALA A 226 2.55 -31.30 -14.74
N GLY A 227 1.94 -30.38 -13.98
CA GLY A 227 1.12 -30.68 -12.80
C GLY A 227 1.74 -30.33 -11.44
N GLU A 228 2.96 -29.81 -11.38
CA GLU A 228 3.51 -29.20 -10.14
C GLU A 228 3.15 -27.71 -10.05
N GLU A 229 2.97 -27.17 -8.84
CA GLU A 229 2.81 -25.72 -8.67
C GLU A 229 4.08 -25.00 -9.18
N GLU A 230 3.85 -23.98 -10.00
CA GLU A 230 4.89 -23.25 -10.71
C GLU A 230 5.81 -22.53 -9.71
N ARG A 231 7.02 -23.08 -9.50
CA ARG A 231 8.03 -22.43 -8.66
C ARG A 231 8.49 -21.15 -9.34
N LEU A 232 8.31 -20.02 -8.67
CA LEU A 232 8.74 -18.71 -9.17
C LEU A 232 10.17 -18.39 -8.70
N GLU A 233 10.93 -17.75 -9.57
CA GLU A 233 12.26 -17.22 -9.30
C GLU A 233 12.32 -15.72 -9.60
N VAL A 234 13.25 -15.01 -8.95
CA VAL A 234 13.43 -13.58 -9.18
C VAL A 234 14.36 -13.37 -10.37
N LYS A 235 13.85 -12.70 -11.41
CA LYS A 235 14.67 -12.19 -12.50
C LYS A 235 14.90 -10.70 -12.30
N VAL A 236 16.14 -10.31 -12.02
CA VAL A 236 16.55 -8.90 -11.92
C VAL A 236 16.60 -8.29 -13.32
N GLU A 237 16.09 -7.08 -13.48
CA GLU A 237 16.16 -6.35 -14.74
C GLU A 237 17.58 -5.79 -14.94
N GLU A 238 18.15 -5.96 -16.13
CA GLU A 238 19.46 -5.42 -16.47
C GLU A 238 19.33 -3.92 -16.80
N GLY A 239 19.92 -3.07 -15.96
CA GLY A 239 19.97 -1.61 -16.14
C GLY A 239 21.26 -1.01 -15.57
N ASP A 240 21.59 0.22 -15.96
CA ASP A 240 22.80 0.94 -15.55
C ASP A 240 22.66 1.68 -14.20
N GLY A 241 21.54 1.48 -13.51
CA GLY A 241 21.24 2.08 -12.20
C GLY A 241 20.45 3.39 -12.26
N GLU A 242 20.21 3.96 -13.45
CA GLU A 242 19.32 5.12 -13.60
C GLU A 242 17.83 4.77 -13.35
N ASP A 243 17.47 3.49 -13.45
CA ASP A 243 16.11 2.98 -13.24
C ASP A 243 15.80 2.56 -11.78
N ALA A 244 16.68 2.91 -10.83
CA ALA A 244 16.50 2.52 -9.43
C ALA A 244 15.25 3.17 -8.83
N VAL A 245 14.39 2.35 -8.23
CA VAL A 245 13.12 2.80 -7.65
C VAL A 245 13.33 3.12 -6.18
N PRO A 246 12.95 4.31 -5.69
CA PRO A 246 12.97 4.61 -4.26
C PRO A 246 11.89 3.82 -3.54
N VAL A 247 12.29 2.94 -2.62
CA VAL A 247 11.38 2.05 -1.89
C VAL A 247 11.60 2.23 -0.38
N ALA A 248 10.51 2.32 0.39
CA ALA A 248 10.57 2.28 1.84
C ALA A 248 10.91 0.85 2.29
N ILE A 249 12.13 0.65 2.80
CA ILE A 249 12.61 -0.70 3.14
C ILE A 249 12.49 -1.04 4.63
N TRP A 250 12.15 -0.06 5.48
CA TRP A 250 11.89 -0.27 6.90
C TRP A 250 10.44 -0.70 7.14
N ASP A 251 10.24 -1.63 8.07
CA ASP A 251 8.92 -2.12 8.47
C ASP A 251 8.65 -1.77 9.94
N PRO A 252 7.59 -1.00 10.25
CA PRO A 252 7.25 -0.68 11.64
C PRO A 252 6.87 -1.90 12.50
N ASP A 253 6.55 -3.04 11.89
CA ASP A 253 6.32 -4.30 12.61
C ASP A 253 7.63 -5.05 12.93
N LEU A 254 8.75 -4.65 12.31
CA LEU A 254 10.11 -5.17 12.55
C LEU A 254 11.05 -3.98 12.83
N PRO A 255 10.86 -3.25 13.95
CA PRO A 255 11.42 -1.91 14.13
C PRO A 255 12.96 -1.85 14.11
N GLU A 256 13.64 -2.96 14.42
CA GLU A 256 15.10 -3.07 14.43
C GLU A 256 15.69 -3.38 13.04
N GLU A 257 14.89 -3.89 12.10
CA GLU A 257 15.37 -4.31 10.79
C GLU A 257 15.35 -3.13 9.81
N LYS A 258 16.51 -2.83 9.22
CA LYS A 258 16.67 -1.74 8.23
C LYS A 258 16.22 -0.38 8.76
N ALA A 259 16.32 -0.15 10.07
CA ALA A 259 16.03 1.11 10.72
C ALA A 259 16.98 2.23 10.27
N THR A 260 16.48 3.45 10.36
CA THR A 260 17.26 4.69 10.30
C THR A 260 17.47 5.22 11.72
N PRO A 261 18.38 6.19 11.94
CA PRO A 261 18.47 6.88 13.22
C PRO A 261 17.13 7.49 13.67
N SER A 262 16.28 7.92 12.74
CA SER A 262 14.98 8.54 13.05
C SER A 262 13.84 7.55 13.22
N SER A 263 14.01 6.25 12.92
CA SER A 263 12.90 5.28 12.92
C SER A 263 12.24 5.12 14.29
N HIS A 264 12.98 5.37 15.38
CA HIS A 264 12.44 5.35 16.75
C HIS A 264 11.43 6.46 17.05
N LEU A 265 11.36 7.50 16.20
CA LEU A 265 10.41 8.60 16.34
C LEU A 265 9.04 8.31 15.73
N ALA A 266 8.96 7.32 14.84
CA ALA A 266 7.75 6.96 14.13
C ALA A 266 6.60 6.61 15.10
N LYS A 267 5.38 7.07 14.80
CA LYS A 267 4.18 6.70 15.57
C LYS A 267 3.11 6.09 14.66
N PRO A 268 3.25 4.79 14.30
CA PRO A 268 2.35 4.13 13.36
C PRO A 268 0.90 4.15 13.81
N LEU A 269 -0.01 4.60 12.94
CA LEU A 269 -1.45 4.46 13.15
C LEU A 269 -1.89 3.10 12.63
N ARG A 270 -2.67 2.36 13.43
CA ARG A 270 -3.17 1.04 13.05
C ARG A 270 -4.68 1.08 12.89
N VAL A 271 -5.16 0.80 11.69
CA VAL A 271 -6.59 0.83 11.35
C VAL A 271 -7.00 -0.55 10.88
N THR A 272 -8.10 -1.07 11.44
CA THR A 272 -8.79 -2.24 10.89
C THR A 272 -10.13 -1.80 10.32
N LEU A 273 -10.35 -2.14 9.05
CA LEU A 273 -11.63 -1.99 8.37
C LEU A 273 -12.36 -3.33 8.44
N ASN A 274 -13.56 -3.30 8.98
CA ASN A 274 -14.50 -4.42 8.90
C ASN A 274 -15.34 -4.28 7.63
N GLU A 275 -16.09 -5.33 7.30
CA GLU A 275 -17.07 -5.26 6.21
C GLU A 275 -18.03 -4.08 6.43
N GLY A 276 -18.15 -3.23 5.40
CA GLY A 276 -18.95 -2.01 5.40
C GLY A 276 -18.19 -0.74 5.77
N ASP A 277 -16.99 -0.84 6.36
CA ASP A 277 -16.20 0.33 6.75
C ASP A 277 -15.52 0.99 5.54
N MET A 278 -15.35 2.31 5.62
CA MET A 278 -14.73 3.15 4.60
C MET A 278 -13.61 4.00 5.20
N LEU A 279 -12.39 3.88 4.68
CA LEU A 279 -11.22 4.68 5.07
C LEU A 279 -10.99 5.80 4.06
N TYR A 280 -10.87 7.02 4.54
CA TYR A 280 -10.11 8.05 3.81
C TYR A 280 -8.63 7.92 4.16
N LEU A 281 -7.84 7.54 3.17
CA LEU A 281 -6.38 7.51 3.20
C LEU A 281 -5.85 8.71 2.40
N PRO A 282 -5.30 9.73 3.08
CA PRO A 282 -4.86 10.94 2.40
C PRO A 282 -3.66 10.69 1.49
N ALA A 283 -3.51 11.53 0.47
CA ALA A 283 -2.35 11.50 -0.42
C ALA A 283 -1.02 11.55 0.37
N MET A 284 -0.02 10.85 -0.15
CA MET A 284 1.36 10.75 0.33
C MET A 284 1.56 10.01 1.67
N TRP A 285 0.50 9.51 2.30
CA TRP A 285 0.65 8.70 3.51
C TRP A 285 1.32 7.37 3.19
N TYR A 286 2.37 7.04 3.94
CA TYR A 286 2.95 5.72 3.88
C TYR A 286 1.98 4.73 4.50
N HIS A 287 1.72 3.63 3.81
CA HIS A 287 0.80 2.61 4.27
C HIS A 287 1.27 1.21 3.89
N LYS A 288 1.14 0.31 4.85
CA LYS A 288 1.32 -1.15 4.71
C LYS A 288 -0.03 -1.80 4.93
N VAL A 289 -0.36 -2.79 4.10
CA VAL A 289 -1.70 -3.39 4.11
C VAL A 289 -1.60 -4.90 4.22
N SER A 290 -2.20 -5.45 5.26
CA SER A 290 -2.49 -6.88 5.36
C SER A 290 -3.99 -7.10 5.46
N GLN A 291 -4.44 -8.35 5.46
CA GLN A 291 -5.86 -8.66 5.40
C GLN A 291 -6.19 -9.99 6.08
N THR A 292 -7.44 -10.12 6.52
CA THR A 292 -7.97 -11.35 7.11
C THR A 292 -9.23 -11.77 6.37
N ALA A 293 -9.27 -12.98 5.82
CA ALA A 293 -10.41 -13.55 5.14
C ALA A 293 -11.56 -13.79 6.14
N GLY A 294 -12.79 -13.47 5.70
CA GLY A 294 -14.01 -13.73 6.44
C GLY A 294 -14.54 -15.15 6.21
N GLU A 295 -15.83 -15.35 6.52
CA GLU A 295 -16.52 -16.64 6.34
C GLU A 295 -16.49 -17.15 4.90
N GLU A 296 -16.48 -16.22 3.93
CA GLU A 296 -16.40 -16.53 2.51
C GLU A 296 -15.03 -17.09 2.06
N GLY A 297 -14.00 -17.01 2.90
CA GLY A 297 -12.66 -17.51 2.59
C GLY A 297 -11.86 -16.62 1.61
N PHE A 298 -12.31 -15.40 1.33
CA PHE A 298 -11.56 -14.39 0.58
C PHE A 298 -11.74 -13.01 1.20
N VAL A 299 -10.89 -12.08 0.79
CA VAL A 299 -11.02 -10.65 1.10
C VAL A 299 -11.39 -9.91 -0.18
N CYS A 300 -12.37 -9.02 -0.11
CA CYS A 300 -12.76 -8.15 -1.21
C CYS A 300 -12.93 -6.71 -0.74
N ALA A 301 -12.37 -5.77 -1.51
CA ALA A 301 -12.48 -4.35 -1.27
C ALA A 301 -12.55 -3.57 -2.59
N VAL A 302 -13.10 -2.36 -2.52
CA VAL A 302 -13.12 -1.40 -3.62
C VAL A 302 -12.51 -0.10 -3.16
N ASN A 303 -11.72 0.55 -4.01
CA ASN A 303 -11.22 1.90 -3.71
C ASN A 303 -11.42 2.88 -4.87
N TYR A 304 -11.51 4.15 -4.52
CA TYR A 304 -11.63 5.28 -5.43
C TYR A 304 -10.40 6.16 -5.27
N TRP A 305 -9.68 6.38 -6.37
CA TRP A 305 -8.53 7.26 -6.42
C TRP A 305 -8.89 8.57 -7.09
N TYR A 306 -8.57 9.67 -6.41
CA TYR A 306 -8.64 11.03 -6.95
C TYR A 306 -7.24 11.61 -6.90
N ASP A 307 -6.73 12.11 -8.02
CA ASP A 307 -5.37 12.66 -8.08
C ASP A 307 -5.21 13.78 -7.05
N MET A 308 -4.06 13.84 -6.39
CA MET A 308 -3.83 14.90 -5.42
C MET A 308 -3.69 16.26 -6.12
N ASP A 309 -4.02 17.35 -5.43
CA ASP A 309 -3.67 18.68 -5.95
C ASP A 309 -2.17 18.92 -5.78
N PHE A 310 -1.43 18.87 -6.89
CA PHE A 310 0.00 19.19 -6.94
C PHE A 310 0.28 20.70 -6.82
N SER A 311 -0.75 21.55 -6.85
CA SER A 311 -0.64 22.97 -6.64
C SER A 311 -0.34 23.33 -5.17
N GLY A 312 0.00 24.59 -4.94
CA GLY A 312 0.27 25.08 -3.59
C GLY A 312 1.53 24.45 -2.94
N PRO A 313 1.62 24.50 -1.61
CA PRO A 313 2.86 24.17 -0.91
C PRO A 313 3.03 22.66 -0.64
N PHE A 314 1.96 21.86 -0.64
CA PHE A 314 2.01 20.51 -0.06
C PHE A 314 3.01 19.58 -0.79
N TRP A 315 2.90 19.43 -2.11
CA TRP A 315 3.85 18.62 -2.89
C TRP A 315 5.28 19.16 -2.78
N SER A 316 5.46 20.47 -2.99
CA SER A 316 6.79 21.10 -3.01
C SER A 316 7.50 21.01 -1.65
N GLN A 317 6.77 21.11 -0.53
CA GLN A 317 7.30 20.95 0.82
C GLN A 317 7.71 19.50 1.11
N ASN A 318 6.88 18.52 0.77
CA ASN A 318 7.23 17.10 0.93
C ASN A 318 8.49 16.75 0.12
N ASN A 319 8.57 17.22 -1.13
CA ASN A 319 9.74 17.02 -1.97
C ASN A 319 10.98 17.74 -1.42
N PHE A 320 10.83 18.96 -0.90
CA PHE A 320 11.93 19.69 -0.25
C PHE A 320 12.49 18.92 0.96
N ILE A 321 11.63 18.40 1.84
CA ILE A 321 12.04 17.61 3.01
C ILE A 321 12.82 16.36 2.56
N ARG A 322 12.31 15.65 1.54
CA ARG A 322 12.96 14.48 0.94
C ARG A 322 14.34 14.80 0.39
N GLU A 323 14.50 15.87 -0.39
CA GLU A 323 15.78 16.29 -0.94
C GLU A 323 16.79 16.71 0.15
N VAL A 324 16.33 17.44 1.18
CA VAL A 324 17.20 17.82 2.31
C VAL A 324 17.68 16.59 3.07
N TYR A 325 16.79 15.64 3.37
CA TYR A 325 17.14 14.39 4.05
C TYR A 325 18.12 13.56 3.23
N ASN A 326 17.84 13.35 1.93
CA ASN A 326 18.70 12.59 1.04
C ASN A 326 20.08 13.23 0.86
N LYS A 327 20.14 14.57 0.83
CA LYS A 327 21.42 15.30 0.76
C LYS A 327 22.22 15.16 2.06
N ALA A 328 21.57 15.19 3.23
CA ALA A 328 22.22 14.97 4.51
C ALA A 328 22.83 13.57 4.60
N ARG A 329 22.11 12.52 4.16
CA ARG A 329 22.60 11.13 4.11
C ARG A 329 23.84 10.91 3.23
N LYS A 330 24.03 11.76 2.21
CA LYS A 330 25.16 11.66 1.26
C LYS A 330 26.41 12.42 1.72
N GLN A 331 26.35 13.24 2.78
CA GLN A 331 27.53 13.96 3.26
C GLN A 331 28.44 12.99 4.02
N PRO A 332 29.71 12.82 3.59
CA PRO A 332 30.66 11.99 4.32
C PRO A 332 30.96 12.62 5.69
N ASP A 333 30.95 11.79 6.73
CA ASP A 333 31.41 12.18 8.05
C ASP A 333 32.95 12.29 8.00
N TYR A 334 33.47 13.51 8.05
CA TYR A 334 34.90 13.73 8.09
C TYR A 334 35.34 13.60 9.55
N PRO A 335 36.31 12.72 9.87
CA PRO A 335 36.81 12.63 11.24
C PRO A 335 37.39 13.98 11.66
N ASP A 336 37.15 14.35 12.92
CA ASP A 336 37.74 15.53 13.53
C ASP A 336 39.27 15.48 13.36
N LEU A 337 39.84 16.51 12.75
CA LEU A 337 41.29 16.68 12.67
C LEU A 337 41.81 16.94 14.09
N GLU A 338 42.34 15.91 14.75
CA GLU A 338 43.17 16.08 15.95
C GLU A 338 44.45 16.82 15.56
N ILE A 339 44.40 18.16 15.60
CA ILE A 339 45.60 18.97 15.50
C ILE A 339 46.29 18.88 16.85
N SER A 340 47.26 17.97 16.98
CA SER A 340 48.21 17.99 18.10
C SER A 340 49.02 19.27 18.01
N ILE A 341 48.59 20.30 18.74
CA ILE A 341 49.39 21.48 19.00
C ILE A 341 50.53 21.02 19.90
N GLU A 342 51.68 20.68 19.31
CA GLU A 342 52.93 20.58 20.05
C GLU A 342 53.16 21.93 20.72
N LYS A 343 53.10 21.95 22.05
CA LYS A 343 53.53 23.10 22.84
C LYS A 343 55.05 23.07 22.87
N ASP A 344 55.64 24.14 22.33
CA ASP A 344 57.08 24.44 22.26
C ASP A 344 57.88 24.15 23.55
#